data_AF-A0A951SJS7-F1
#
_entry.id   AF-A0A951SJS7-F1
#
_cell.length_a   1.000
_cell.length_b   1.000
_cell.length_c   1.000
_cell.angle_alpha   90.00
_cell.angle_beta   90.00
_cell.angle_gamma   90.00
#
_symmetry.space_group_name_H-M   'P 1'
#
loop_
_entity.id
_entity.type
_entity.pdbx_description
1 polymer ?
#
loop_
_entity_poly.entity_id
_entity_poly.type
_entity_poly.pdbx_seq_one_letter_code
_entity_poly.pdbx_strand_id
1 'polypeptide(L)' 'MTDPQTPIRTSLQGRIPPALTPEQVRERARREAVRAWNSEARILIVAVDDARLTWPERELVRQLGDKLAGQGRGR' A
#
# COMPACT_ATOMS: atom_id res chain seq x y z
N MET A 1 -4.59 41.45 33.52
CA MET A 1 -3.30 40.72 33.53
C MET A 1 -3.47 39.53 32.61
N THR A 2 -3.45 39.82 31.30
CA THR A 2 -3.72 38.90 30.20
C THR A 2 -2.38 38.35 29.71
N ASP A 3 -2.21 37.03 29.83
CA ASP A 3 -1.06 36.29 29.30
C ASP A 3 -1.13 36.29 27.75
N PRO A 4 -0.03 36.53 27.01
CA PRO A 4 -0.10 36.89 25.60
C PRO A 4 -0.32 35.66 24.72
N GLN A 5 -1.31 35.77 23.83
CA GLN A 5 -1.48 34.84 22.73
C GLN A 5 -0.19 34.78 21.90
N THR A 6 0.38 33.58 21.76
CA THR A 6 1.39 33.32 20.73
C THR A 6 0.66 33.13 19.40
N PRO A 7 0.93 33.97 18.39
CA PRO A 7 0.20 33.90 17.12
C PRO A 7 0.74 32.73 16.29
N ILE A 8 -0.13 31.79 15.94
CA ILE A 8 0.17 30.82 14.87
C ILE A 8 0.00 31.58 13.54
N ARG A 9 1.06 32.26 13.09
CA ARG A 9 1.14 32.82 11.74
C ARG A 9 2.15 32.04 10.91
N THR A 10 1.57 31.30 9.96
CA THR A 10 2.08 31.02 8.61
C THR A 10 3.45 30.36 8.45
N SER A 11 3.43 29.16 7.86
CA SER A 11 4.39 28.84 6.80
C SER A 11 3.86 27.74 5.87
N LEU A 12 3.30 28.17 4.74
CA LEU A 12 3.17 27.42 3.49
C LEU A 12 4.58 27.09 2.94
N GLN A 13 5.30 26.16 3.59
CA GLN A 13 6.40 25.46 2.94
C GLN A 13 5.98 24.01 2.80
N GLY A 14 5.93 23.54 1.54
CA GLY A 14 5.63 22.17 1.20
C GLY A 14 6.51 21.22 2.00
N ARG A 15 5.97 20.68 3.09
CA ARG A 15 6.49 19.45 3.66
C ARG A 15 6.28 18.41 2.59
N ILE A 16 7.36 18.03 1.90
CA ILE A 16 7.41 16.69 1.32
C ILE A 16 7.05 15.78 2.50
N PRO A 17 5.89 15.10 2.49
CA PRO A 17 5.57 14.19 3.59
C PRO A 17 6.77 13.25 3.73
N PRO A 18 7.26 13.01 4.96
CA PRO A 18 8.40 12.14 5.16
C PRO A 18 8.14 10.84 4.39
N ALA A 19 9.15 10.39 3.65
CA ALA A 19 9.06 9.14 2.91
C ALA A 19 8.42 8.09 3.83
N LEU A 20 7.29 7.52 3.40
CA LEU A 20 6.51 6.61 4.23
C LEU A 20 7.46 5.55 4.78
N THR A 21 7.40 5.31 6.09
CA THR A 21 8.19 4.22 6.65
C THR A 21 7.76 2.91 5.98
N PRO A 22 8.64 1.90 5.88
CA PRO A 22 8.26 0.60 5.32
C PRO A 22 7.00 0.01 5.98
N GLU A 23 6.76 0.30 7.26
CA GLU A 23 5.55 -0.07 7.99
C GLU A 23 4.31 0.67 7.49
N GLN A 24 4.40 1.98 7.27
CA GLN A 24 3.29 2.77 6.74
C GLN A 24 2.94 2.38 5.31
N VAL A 25 3.92 2.00 4.48
CA VAL A 25 3.68 1.44 3.14
C VAL A 25 2.92 0.11 3.24
N ARG A 26 3.35 -0.80 4.13
CA ARG A 26 2.69 -2.09 4.36
C ARG A 26 1.25 -1.92 4.84
N GLU A 27 1.02 -1.04 5.81
CA GLU A 27 -0.32 -0.78 6.35
C GLU A 27 -1.25 -0.16 5.30
N ARG A 28 -0.73 0.76 4.47
CA ARG A 28 -1.51 1.31 3.35
C ARG A 28 -1.88 0.23 2.33
N ALA A 29 -0.92 -0.61 1.93
CA ALA A 29 -1.16 -1.71 1.00
C ALA A 29 -2.19 -2.70 1.55
N ARG A 30 -2.12 -3.02 2.86
CA ARG A 30 -3.13 -3.85 3.54
C ARG A 30 -4.53 -3.23 3.46
N ARG A 31 -4.66 -1.94 3.75
CA ARG A 31 -5.97 -1.26 3.71
C ARG A 31 -6.54 -1.22 2.30
N GLU A 32 -5.70 -0.95 1.31
CA GLU A 32 -6.11 -0.99 -0.09
C GLU A 32 -6.53 -2.40 -0.51
N ALA A 33 -5.82 -3.43 -0.03
CA ALA A 33 -6.19 -4.82 -0.27
C ALA A 33 -7.54 -5.20 0.33
N VAL A 34 -7.81 -4.80 1.59
CA VAL A 34 -9.09 -5.04 2.25
C VAL A 34 -10.23 -4.32 1.51
N ARG A 35 -10.00 -3.08 1.05
CA ARG A 35 -11.00 -2.36 0.25
C ARG A 35 -11.25 -3.03 -1.10
N ALA A 36 -10.22 -3.52 -1.76
CA ALA A 36 -10.33 -4.21 -3.04
C ALA A 36 -11.01 -5.59 -2.92
N TRP A 37 -10.83 -6.29 -1.80
CA TRP A 37 -11.56 -7.52 -1.51
C TRP A 37 -13.05 -7.28 -1.27
N ASN A 38 -13.38 -6.21 -0.54
CA ASN A 38 -14.76 -5.85 -0.22
C ASN A 38 -15.51 -5.18 -1.38
N SER A 39 -14.84 -4.91 -2.50
CA SER A 39 -15.47 -4.46 -3.74
C SER A 39 -15.73 -5.65 -4.67
N GLU A 40 -16.64 -5.49 -5.63
CA GLU A 40 -17.02 -6.52 -6.62
C GLU A 40 -15.85 -7.00 -7.52
N ALA A 41 -14.65 -6.44 -7.33
CA ALA A 41 -13.48 -6.66 -8.16
C ALA A 41 -12.86 -8.08 -8.04
N ARG A 42 -13.25 -8.89 -7.03
CA ARG A 42 -12.69 -10.24 -6.78
C ARG A 42 -11.15 -10.28 -6.80
N ILE A 43 -10.50 -9.25 -6.25
CA ILE A 43 -9.04 -9.12 -6.26
C ILE A 43 -8.48 -9.78 -5.00
N LEU A 44 -7.67 -10.84 -5.18
CA LEU A 44 -6.88 -11.46 -4.13
C LEU A 44 -5.46 -10.90 -4.16
N ILE A 45 -5.03 -10.28 -3.06
CA ILE A 45 -3.65 -9.79 -2.88
C ILE A 45 -2.91 -10.75 -1.96
N VAL A 46 -1.82 -11.32 -2.47
CA VAL A 46 -0.96 -12.25 -1.74
C VAL A 46 0.46 -11.69 -1.76
N ALA A 47 1.10 -11.61 -0.59
CA ALA A 47 2.53 -11.32 -0.53
C ALA A 47 3.31 -12.56 -0.97
N VAL A 48 4.27 -12.40 -1.88
CA VAL A 48 5.05 -13.52 -2.46
C VAL A 48 5.86 -14.26 -1.38
N ASP A 49 6.26 -13.55 -0.32
CA ASP A 49 7.02 -14.04 0.82
C ASP A 49 6.14 -14.40 2.03
N ASP A 50 4.81 -14.45 1.89
CA ASP A 50 3.91 -14.79 3.00
C ASP A 50 4.33 -16.14 3.61
N ALA A 51 4.69 -16.12 4.89
CA ALA A 51 5.20 -17.28 5.62
C ALA A 51 4.19 -18.44 5.72
N ARG A 52 2.89 -18.17 5.50
CA ARG A 52 1.85 -19.19 5.47
C ARG A 52 1.86 -20.02 4.18
N LEU A 53 2.49 -19.50 3.12
CA LEU A 53 2.67 -20.24 1.88
C LEU A 53 3.78 -21.27 2.04
N THR A 54 3.59 -22.44 1.47
CA THR A 54 4.63 -23.43 1.21
C THR A 54 5.41 -23.04 -0.05
N TRP A 55 6.55 -23.68 -0.29
CA TRP A 55 7.35 -23.40 -1.50
C TRP A 55 6.56 -23.59 -2.81
N PRO A 56 5.78 -24.69 -3.01
CA PRO A 56 4.95 -24.84 -4.20
C PRO A 56 3.90 -23.72 -4.36
N GLU A 57 3.30 -23.25 -3.27
CA GLU A 57 2.28 -22.21 -3.30
C GLU A 57 2.88 -20.83 -3.63
N ARG A 58 4.06 -20.50 -3.11
CA ARG A 58 4.79 -19.28 -3.50
C ARG A 58 5.08 -19.26 -4.99
N GLU A 59 5.50 -20.40 -5.52
CA GLU A 59 5.83 -20.53 -6.94
C GLU A 59 4.58 -20.39 -7.82
N LEU A 60 3.43 -20.93 -7.39
CA LEU A 60 2.15 -20.70 -8.06
C LEU A 60 1.74 -19.22 -8.07
N VAL A 61 1.85 -18.53 -6.93
CA VAL A 61 1.56 -17.08 -6.83
C VAL A 61 2.47 -16.28 -7.75
N ARG A 62 3.77 -16.61 -7.82
CA ARG A 62 4.73 -15.98 -8.72
C ARG A 62 4.35 -16.16 -10.18
N GLN A 63 4.04 -17.39 -10.60
CA GLN A 63 3.61 -17.69 -11.97
C GLN A 63 2.30 -17.02 -12.36
N LEU A 64 1.34 -16.92 -11.43
CA LEU A 64 0.11 -16.16 -11.64
C LEU A 64 0.39 -14.67 -11.78
N GLY A 65 1.25 -14.12 -10.93
CA GLY A 65 1.71 -12.73 -11.03
C GLY A 65 2.36 -12.43 -12.38
N ASP A 66 3.27 -13.29 -12.85
CA ASP A 66 3.93 -13.16 -14.15
C ASP A 66 2.91 -13.18 -15.31
N LYS A 67 1.93 -14.09 -15.27
CA LYS A 67 0.89 -14.20 -16.31
C LYS A 67 -0.05 -12.99 -16.33
N LEU A 68 -0.46 -12.51 -15.16
CA LEU A 68 -1.36 -11.36 -15.03
C LEU A 68 -0.65 -10.05 -15.38
N ALA A 69 0.61 -9.87 -14.96
CA ALA A 69 1.43 -8.71 -15.35
C ALA A 69 1.82 -8.75 -16.85
N GLY A 70 1.96 -9.94 -17.43
CA GLY A 70 2.21 -10.17 -18.85
C GLY A 70 1.03 -9.84 -19.78
N GLN A 71 -0.16 -9.52 -19.26
CA GLN A 71 -1.34 -9.16 -20.06
C GLN A 71 -1.55 -7.64 -20.24
N GLY A 72 -0.64 -6.80 -19.72
CA GLY A 72 -0.66 -5.35 -19.90
C GLY A 72 -0.03 -4.82 -21.21
N ARG A 73 0.30 -5.69 -22.18
CA ARG A 73 0.63 -5.26 -23.55
C ARG A 73 -0.63 -5.33 -24.40
N GLY A 74 -1.16 -4.16 -24.71
CA GLY A 74 -2.49 -3.95 -25.26
C GLY A 74 -2.83 -4.79 -26.49
N ARG A 75 -4.11 -5.13 -26.56
CA ARG A 75 -4.87 -5.19 -27.80
C ARG A 75 -6.13 -4.37 -27.62
#